data_AF-A0A1W1CP05-F1
#
_entry.id   AF-A0A1W1CP05-F1
#
_cell.length_a   1.000
_cell.length_b   1.000
_cell.length_c   1.000
_cell.angle_alpha   90.00
_cell.angle_beta   90.00
_cell.angle_gamma   90.00
#
_symmetry.space_group_name_H-M   'P 1'
#
loop_
_entity.id
_entity.type
_entity.pdbx_description
1 polymer ?
#
loop_
_entity_poly.entity_id
_entity_poly.type
_entity_poly.pdbx_seq_one_letter_code
_entity_poly.pdbx_strand_id
1 'polypeptide(L)'
;MNSYKIIGIITLLSLSISATSLSHEEIIKMVLKIKEERIGIDLATLEKTPNPFPIVEEVKEKKVEKKIKIERPKIVKKTVIHKLVAILNHSAFIDGKWYKVGNKVGVYTLTHIGIDSVTIKSEKESKRLVIPQREKKFKMFRGN
;
A
#
# COMPACT_ATOMS: atom_id res chain seq x y z
N MET A 1 50.35 46.33 -8.53
CA MET A 1 49.51 45.13 -8.66
C MET A 1 49.55 44.70 -10.11
N ASN A 2 50.08 43.51 -10.41
CA ASN A 2 50.50 43.16 -11.77
C ASN A 2 49.27 42.96 -12.68
N SER A 3 49.32 43.50 -13.91
CA SER A 3 48.18 43.60 -14.83
C SER A 3 47.52 42.25 -15.16
N TYR A 4 48.30 41.16 -15.17
CA TYR A 4 47.79 39.80 -15.38
C TYR A 4 46.88 39.30 -14.25
N LYS A 5 47.06 39.78 -13.01
CA LYS A 5 46.19 39.42 -11.88
C LYS A 5 44.82 40.09 -12.01
N ILE A 6 44.77 41.30 -12.54
CA ILE A 6 43.52 42.06 -12.76
C ILE A 6 42.71 41.39 -13.88
N ILE A 7 43.37 40.97 -14.96
CA ILE A 7 42.73 40.25 -16.07
C ILE A 7 42.16 38.91 -15.58
N GLY A 8 42.90 38.17 -14.75
CA GLY A 8 42.43 36.91 -14.15
C GLY A 8 41.23 37.07 -13.22
N ILE A 9 41.12 38.19 -12.50
CA ILE A 9 39.96 38.49 -11.64
C ILE A 9 38.73 38.85 -12.50
N ILE A 10 38.92 39.59 -13.59
CA ILE A 10 37.84 39.96 -14.51
C ILE A 10 37.27 38.73 -15.23
N THR A 11 38.13 37.79 -15.66
CA THR A 11 37.68 36.53 -16.28
C THR A 11 37.02 35.57 -15.29
N LEU A 12 37.43 35.58 -14.02
CA LEU A 12 36.78 34.79 -12.98
C LEU A 12 35.41 35.35 -12.58
N LEU A 13 35.25 36.68 -12.61
CA LEU A 13 33.99 37.34 -12.27
C LEU A 13 32.92 37.15 -13.36
N SER A 14 33.29 37.11 -14.65
CA SER A 14 32.34 36.92 -15.75
C SER A 14 31.72 35.51 -15.81
N LEU A 15 32.38 34.49 -15.28
CA LEU A 15 31.84 33.12 -15.19
C LEU A 15 30.69 32.96 -14.19
N SER A 16 30.52 33.91 -13.25
CA SER A 16 29.57 33.80 -12.13
C SER A 16 28.15 34.29 -12.45
N ILE A 17 27.90 34.84 -13.64
CA ILE A 17 26.63 35.51 -13.98
C ILE A 17 25.59 34.53 -14.60
N SER A 18 25.96 33.28 -14.88
CA SER A 18 25.07 32.31 -15.56
C SER A 18 24.14 31.52 -14.62
N ALA A 19 23.60 32.14 -13.58
CA ALA A 19 22.56 31.55 -12.75
C ALA A 19 21.18 32.08 -13.20
N THR A 20 20.57 31.42 -14.19
CA THR A 20 19.21 31.76 -14.63
C THR A 20 18.19 31.15 -13.67
N SER A 21 17.60 31.97 -12.81
CA SER A 21 16.39 31.59 -12.06
C SER A 21 15.17 31.67 -12.98
N LEU A 22 14.25 30.71 -12.86
CA LEU A 22 12.97 30.73 -13.57
C LEU A 22 12.24 32.06 -13.30
N SER A 23 11.83 32.76 -14.35
CA SER A 23 11.05 33.97 -14.21
C SER A 23 9.59 33.64 -13.88
N HIS A 24 8.88 34.60 -13.28
CA HIS A 24 7.46 34.43 -12.96
C HIS A 24 6.61 34.11 -14.22
N GLU A 25 6.90 34.79 -15.32
CA GLU A 25 6.21 34.60 -16.60
C GLU A 25 6.48 33.20 -17.18
N GLU A 26 7.70 32.70 -17.04
CA GLU A 26 8.07 31.35 -17.46
C GLU A 26 7.35 30.28 -16.64
N ILE A 27 7.24 30.47 -15.32
CA ILE A 27 6.45 29.61 -14.44
C ILE A 27 4.98 29.60 -14.86
N ILE A 28 4.39 30.77 -15.13
CA ILE A 28 3.01 30.87 -15.60
C ILE A 28 2.83 30.09 -16.91
N LYS A 29 3.76 30.25 -17.86
CA LYS A 29 3.72 29.55 -19.15
C LYS A 29 3.80 28.03 -18.98
N MET A 30 4.64 27.54 -18.07
CA MET A 30 4.72 26.11 -17.75
C MET A 30 3.42 25.60 -17.12
N VAL A 31 2.83 26.35 -16.18
CA VAL A 31 1.56 25.99 -15.55
C VAL A 31 0.43 25.94 -16.57
N LEU A 32 0.36 26.91 -17.48
CA LEU A 32 -0.63 26.91 -18.56
C LEU A 32 -0.49 25.68 -19.47
N LYS A 33 0.74 25.32 -19.84
CA LYS A 33 1.02 24.12 -20.65
C LYS A 33 0.65 22.81 -19.94
N ILE A 34 0.74 22.75 -18.62
CA ILE A 34 0.30 21.58 -17.83
C ILE A 34 -1.22 21.48 -17.76
N LYS A 35 -1.93 22.63 -17.73
CA LYS A 35 -3.39 22.70 -17.63
C LYS A 35 -4.13 22.25 -18.89
N GLU A 36 -3.46 22.18 -20.03
CA GLU A 36 -4.04 21.67 -21.27
C GLU A 36 -4.59 20.24 -21.07
N GLU A 37 -5.85 20.03 -21.45
CA GLU A 37 -6.54 18.75 -21.30
C GLU A 37 -5.82 17.63 -22.07
N ARG A 38 -5.75 16.44 -21.47
CA ARG A 38 -5.15 15.26 -22.08
C ARG A 38 -6.25 14.48 -22.81
N ILE A 39 -6.20 14.44 -24.14
CA ILE A 39 -7.19 13.78 -25.00
C ILE A 39 -7.02 12.23 -25.01
N GLY A 40 -5.93 11.72 -24.42
CA GLY A 40 -5.59 10.30 -24.45
C GLY A 40 -5.06 9.86 -25.82
N ILE A 41 -4.85 8.55 -25.98
CA ILE A 41 -4.38 7.94 -27.24
C ILE A 41 -5.51 7.12 -27.86
N ASP A 42 -5.53 7.04 -29.20
CA ASP A 42 -6.57 6.32 -29.94
C ASP A 42 -6.46 4.80 -29.80
N LEU A 43 -7.58 4.09 -29.88
CA LEU A 43 -7.62 2.62 -29.72
C LEU A 43 -6.82 1.91 -30.81
N ALA A 44 -6.85 2.41 -32.05
CA ALA A 44 -6.11 1.82 -33.16
C ALA A 44 -4.58 1.95 -33.00
N THR A 45 -4.12 2.93 -32.20
CA THR A 45 -2.69 3.07 -31.87
C THR A 45 -2.31 2.23 -30.65
N LEU A 46 -3.21 2.04 -29.68
CA LEU A 46 -2.98 1.13 -28.54
C LEU A 46 -2.77 -0.32 -28.99
N GLU A 47 -3.58 -0.82 -29.91
CA GLU A 47 -3.48 -2.20 -30.39
C GLU A 47 -2.15 -2.50 -31.11
N LYS A 48 -1.55 -1.47 -31.71
CA LYS A 48 -0.27 -1.55 -32.42
C LYS A 48 0.93 -1.23 -31.53
N THR A 49 0.69 -0.78 -30.31
CA THR A 49 1.77 -0.41 -29.39
C THR A 49 2.41 -1.68 -28.83
N PRO A 50 3.74 -1.87 -28.98
CA PRO A 50 4.42 -3.04 -28.42
C PRO A 50 4.36 -3.02 -26.89
N ASN A 51 4.22 -4.20 -26.30
CA ASN A 51 4.23 -4.34 -24.84
C ASN A 51 5.63 -3.95 -24.31
N PRO A 52 5.76 -2.96 -23.41
CA PRO A 52 7.05 -2.51 -22.89
C PRO A 52 7.65 -3.48 -21.86
N PHE A 53 6.89 -4.49 -21.42
CA PHE A 53 7.35 -5.47 -20.46
C PHE A 53 7.82 -6.74 -21.17
N PRO A 54 9.02 -7.24 -20.84
CA PRO A 54 9.47 -8.54 -21.33
C PRO A 54 8.56 -9.63 -20.76
N ILE A 55 7.74 -10.24 -21.61
CA ILE A 55 7.02 -11.46 -21.24
C ILE A 55 8.05 -12.58 -21.28
N VAL A 56 8.42 -13.11 -20.11
CA VAL A 56 9.15 -14.38 -20.06
C VAL A 56 8.16 -15.43 -20.53
N GLU A 57 8.36 -15.96 -21.73
CA GLU A 57 7.62 -17.13 -22.17
C GLU A 57 7.93 -18.26 -21.18
N GLU A 58 6.95 -18.60 -20.33
CA GLU A 58 7.02 -19.83 -19.56
C GLU A 58 7.26 -20.95 -20.59
N VAL A 59 8.37 -21.68 -20.42
CA VAL A 59 8.73 -22.81 -21.26
C VAL A 59 7.48 -23.65 -21.41
N LYS A 60 6.94 -23.71 -22.63
CA LYS A 60 5.75 -24.50 -22.94
C LYS A 60 6.04 -25.91 -22.50
N GLU A 61 5.52 -26.31 -21.33
CA GLU A 61 5.57 -27.69 -20.91
C GLU A 61 4.96 -28.49 -22.05
N LYS A 62 5.76 -29.39 -22.64
CA LYS A 62 5.29 -30.31 -23.68
C LYS A 62 3.97 -30.88 -23.16
N LYS A 63 2.89 -30.72 -23.95
CA LYS A 63 1.61 -31.39 -23.69
C LYS A 63 1.84 -32.89 -23.69
N VAL A 64 2.26 -33.43 -22.55
CA VAL A 64 2.05 -34.83 -22.23
C VAL A 64 0.55 -34.92 -22.05
N GLU A 65 -0.12 -35.64 -22.94
CA GLU A 65 -1.53 -35.99 -22.82
C GLU A 65 -1.75 -36.79 -21.53
N LYS A 66 -1.81 -36.08 -20.41
CA LYS A 66 -2.28 -36.64 -19.15
C LYS A 66 -3.76 -36.91 -19.37
N LYS A 67 -4.11 -38.20 -19.46
CA LYS A 67 -5.50 -38.67 -19.29
C LYS A 67 -6.06 -37.93 -18.08
N ILE A 68 -6.98 -36.99 -18.33
CA ILE A 68 -7.58 -36.15 -17.31
C ILE A 68 -8.46 -37.07 -16.48
N LYS A 69 -7.93 -37.62 -15.38
CA LYS A 69 -8.78 -37.96 -14.25
C LYS A 69 -9.38 -36.65 -13.82
N ILE A 70 -10.69 -36.51 -13.95
CA ILE A 70 -11.45 -35.37 -13.43
C ILE A 70 -11.34 -35.47 -11.90
N GLU A 71 -10.25 -34.96 -11.35
CA GLU A 71 -10.14 -34.73 -9.93
C GLU A 71 -11.09 -33.59 -9.62
N ARG A 72 -12.18 -33.91 -8.92
CA ARG A 72 -13.11 -32.91 -8.40
C ARG A 72 -12.27 -31.85 -7.68
N PRO A 73 -12.50 -30.55 -7.93
CA PRO A 73 -11.72 -29.51 -7.27
C PRO A 73 -11.81 -29.75 -5.75
N LYS A 74 -10.66 -29.99 -5.11
CA LYS A 74 -10.60 -30.02 -3.65
C LYS A 74 -11.11 -28.67 -3.18
N ILE A 75 -12.28 -28.66 -2.57
CA ILE A 75 -12.86 -27.48 -1.95
C ILE A 75 -11.89 -27.08 -0.83
N VAL A 76 -11.00 -26.14 -1.12
CA VAL A 76 -10.13 -25.54 -0.11
C VAL A 76 -11.07 -24.72 0.77
N LYS A 77 -11.42 -25.28 1.93
CA LYS A 77 -12.22 -24.56 2.93
C LYS A 77 -11.40 -23.34 3.35
N LYS A 78 -11.81 -22.16 2.91
CA LYS A 78 -11.20 -20.88 3.32
C LYS A 78 -11.34 -20.78 4.84
N THR A 79 -10.22 -20.85 5.54
CA THR A 79 -10.18 -20.65 6.99
C THR A 79 -10.48 -19.19 7.26
N VAL A 80 -11.66 -18.92 7.85
CA VAL A 80 -12.03 -17.56 8.26
C VAL A 80 -11.23 -17.22 9.51
N ILE A 81 -10.38 -16.19 9.42
CA ILE A 81 -9.57 -15.70 10.54
C ILE A 81 -10.31 -14.49 11.12
N HIS A 82 -10.80 -14.63 12.35
CA HIS A 82 -11.42 -13.55 13.10
C HIS A 82 -10.36 -12.70 13.81
N LYS A 83 -10.47 -11.36 13.73
CA LYS A 83 -9.52 -10.44 14.37
C LYS A 83 -10.21 -9.60 15.44
N LEU A 84 -9.73 -9.73 16.67
CA LEU A 84 -10.11 -8.84 17.77
C LEU A 84 -9.33 -7.52 17.67
N VAL A 85 -10.07 -6.42 17.64
CA VAL A 85 -9.49 -5.07 17.49
C VAL A 85 -9.55 -4.29 18.80
N ALA A 86 -10.67 -4.38 19.52
CA ALA A 86 -10.88 -3.64 20.75
C ALA A 86 -11.87 -4.35 21.69
N ILE A 87 -11.81 -4.02 22.98
CA ILE A 87 -12.80 -4.40 23.98
C ILE A 87 -13.19 -3.12 24.72
N LEU A 88 -14.49 -2.87 24.85
CA LEU A 88 -15.04 -1.72 25.54
C LEU A 88 -16.37 -2.09 26.19
N ASN A 89 -16.58 -1.69 27.45
CA ASN A 89 -17.85 -1.88 28.17
C ASN A 89 -18.41 -3.31 28.06
N HIS A 90 -17.57 -4.33 28.33
CA HIS A 90 -17.95 -5.75 28.21
C HIS A 90 -18.47 -6.14 26.82
N SER A 91 -18.04 -5.44 25.78
CA SER A 91 -18.33 -5.74 24.38
C SER A 91 -17.02 -5.85 23.59
N ALA A 92 -16.98 -6.77 22.64
CA ALA A 92 -15.80 -7.04 21.82
C ALA A 92 -16.01 -6.53 20.39
N PHE A 93 -15.05 -5.79 19.85
CA PHE A 93 -15.04 -5.34 18.47
C PHE A 93 -14.25 -6.34 17.62
N ILE A 94 -14.98 -7.17 16.87
CA ILE A 94 -14.43 -8.26 16.04
C ILE A 94 -14.90 -8.03 14.60
N ASP A 95 -13.98 -8.05 13.64
CA ASP A 95 -14.26 -7.91 12.21
C ASP A 95 -15.21 -6.75 11.84
N GLY A 96 -15.10 -5.62 12.55
CA GLY A 96 -15.88 -4.40 12.29
C GLY A 96 -17.24 -4.31 13.00
N LYS A 97 -17.57 -5.25 13.90
CA LYS A 97 -18.85 -5.25 14.64
C LYS A 97 -18.65 -5.47 16.14
N TRP A 98 -19.56 -4.91 16.94
CA TRP A 98 -19.60 -5.09 18.39
C TRP A 98 -20.40 -6.33 18.76
N TYR A 99 -19.85 -7.16 19.63
CA TYR A 99 -20.47 -8.39 20.12
C TYR A 99 -20.44 -8.43 21.66
N LYS A 100 -21.52 -8.94 22.25
CA LYS A 100 -21.62 -9.27 23.67
C LYS A 100 -21.52 -10.78 23.89
N VAL A 101 -21.37 -11.18 25.14
CA VAL A 101 -21.44 -12.60 25.54
C VAL A 101 -22.76 -13.20 25.04
N GLY A 102 -22.68 -14.38 24.44
CA GLY A 102 -23.80 -15.11 23.84
C GLY A 102 -24.04 -14.79 22.36
N ASN A 103 -23.42 -13.75 21.79
CA ASN A 103 -23.58 -13.46 20.37
C ASN A 103 -22.73 -14.39 19.50
N LYS A 104 -23.18 -14.60 18.25
CA LYS A 104 -22.48 -15.42 17.26
C LYS A 104 -21.51 -14.58 16.42
N VAL A 105 -20.29 -15.08 16.28
CA VAL A 105 -19.24 -14.57 15.40
C VAL A 105 -18.92 -15.68 14.40
N GLY A 106 -19.56 -15.64 13.24
CA GLY A 106 -19.51 -16.73 12.26
C GLY A 106 -20.10 -18.04 12.83
N VAL A 107 -19.29 -19.09 12.90
CA VAL A 107 -19.67 -20.41 13.45
C VAL A 107 -19.36 -20.56 14.95
N TYR A 108 -18.82 -19.52 15.58
CA TYR A 108 -18.46 -19.52 16.99
C TYR A 108 -19.45 -18.66 17.79
N THR A 109 -19.65 -19.02 19.04
CA THR A 109 -20.40 -18.23 20.02
C THR A 109 -19.42 -17.61 20.99
N LEU A 110 -19.61 -16.32 21.29
CA LEU A 110 -18.78 -15.60 22.24
C LEU A 110 -19.15 -16.02 23.66
N THR A 111 -18.24 -16.64 24.40
CA THR A 111 -18.51 -17.18 25.75
C THR A 111 -17.99 -16.29 26.86
N HIS A 112 -16.87 -15.61 26.65
CA HIS A 112 -16.23 -14.79 27.68
C HIS A 112 -15.50 -13.59 27.07
N ILE A 113 -15.59 -12.44 27.74
CA ILE A 113 -14.89 -11.20 27.41
C ILE A 113 -14.02 -10.85 28.62
N GLY A 114 -12.70 -10.97 28.45
CA GLY A 114 -11.70 -10.52 29.41
C GLY A 114 -11.26 -9.09 29.13
N ILE A 115 -10.16 -8.67 29.76
CA ILE A 115 -9.61 -7.30 29.64
C ILE A 115 -8.95 -7.09 28.27
N ASP A 116 -8.19 -8.08 27.80
CA ASP A 116 -7.34 -8.01 26.61
C ASP A 116 -7.67 -9.09 25.56
N SER A 117 -8.60 -9.97 25.91
CA SER A 117 -8.86 -11.19 25.16
C SER A 117 -10.30 -11.64 25.26
N VAL A 118 -10.74 -12.37 24.23
CA VAL A 118 -12.11 -12.86 24.10
C VAL A 118 -12.06 -14.34 23.75
N THR A 119 -12.88 -15.14 24.42
CA THR A 119 -13.02 -16.56 24.13
C THR A 119 -14.26 -16.78 23.28
N ILE A 120 -14.06 -17.42 22.13
CA ILE A 120 -15.13 -17.84 21.23
C ILE A 120 -15.12 -19.37 21.15
N LYS A 121 -16.30 -19.99 21.21
CA LYS A 121 -16.45 -21.46 21.24
C LYS A 121 -17.44 -21.93 20.18
N SER A 122 -17.07 -22.97 19.47
CA SER A 122 -17.96 -23.78 18.63
C SER A 122 -18.16 -25.15 19.29
N GLU A 123 -19.00 -26.01 18.71
CA GLU A 123 -19.26 -27.35 19.25
C GLU A 123 -17.99 -28.21 19.36
N LYS A 124 -17.02 -27.98 18.47
CA LYS A 124 -15.81 -28.81 18.34
C LYS A 124 -14.54 -28.17 18.90
N GLU A 125 -14.47 -26.85 19.00
CA GLU A 125 -13.24 -26.14 19.34
C GLU A 125 -13.51 -24.80 20.03
N SER A 126 -12.55 -24.39 20.87
CA SER A 126 -12.54 -23.09 21.55
C SER A 126 -11.31 -22.32 21.11
N LYS A 127 -11.47 -21.05 20.77
CA LYS A 127 -10.40 -20.15 20.33
C LYS A 127 -10.37 -18.91 21.21
N ARG A 128 -9.16 -18.45 21.54
CA ARG A 128 -8.92 -17.20 22.26
C ARG A 128 -8.40 -16.17 21.27
N LEU A 129 -9.12 -15.07 21.13
CA LEU A 129 -8.68 -13.91 20.36
C LEU A 129 -8.02 -12.92 21.32
N VAL A 130 -6.88 -12.35 20.92
CA VAL A 130 -6.10 -11.41 21.73
C VAL A 130 -5.85 -10.17 20.89
N ILE A 131 -5.90 -8.99 21.51
CA ILE A 131 -5.54 -7.74 20.83
C ILE A 131 -4.02 -7.76 20.55
N PRO A 132 -3.58 -7.61 19.29
CA PRO A 132 -2.15 -7.61 18.98
C PRO A 132 -1.47 -6.41 19.64
N GLN A 133 -0.43 -6.66 20.45
CA GLN A 133 0.38 -5.61 21.04
C GLN A 133 1.16 -4.87 19.94
N ARG A 134 1.04 -3.55 19.90
CA ARG A 134 1.90 -2.68 19.07
C ARG A 134 2.81 -1.86 19.96
N GLU A 135 4.04 -1.64 19.52
CA GLU A 135 4.99 -0.76 20.19
C GLU A 135 4.42 0.66 20.27
N LYS A 136 4.31 1.18 21.50
CA LYS A 136 3.81 2.52 21.78
C LYS A 136 4.91 3.54 21.47
N LYS A 137 4.86 4.18 20.31
CA LYS A 137 5.75 5.32 19.97
C LYS A 137 5.17 6.64 20.46
N PHE A 138 5.05 6.84 21.78
CA PHE A 138 4.68 8.15 22.34
C PHE A 138 5.96 8.94 22.64
N LYS A 139 6.18 10.05 21.93
CA LYS A 139 7.15 11.08 22.31
C LYS A 139 6.41 12.13 23.13
N MET A 140 6.65 12.19 24.44
CA MET A 140 6.20 13.32 25.25
C MET A 140 7.23 14.44 25.14
N PHE A 141 6.81 15.61 24.66
CA PHE A 141 7.55 16.84 24.84
C PHE A 141 7.09 17.45 26.17
N ARG A 142 7.99 17.56 27.15
CA ARG A 142 7.77 18.42 28.31
C ARG A 142 8.03 19.85 27.86
N GLY A 143 7.04 20.73 28.01
CA GLY A 143 7.24 22.17 27.84
C GLY A 143 8.14 22.72 28.95
N ASN A 144 9.03 23.63 28.59
CA ASN A 144 9.83 24.43 29.52
C ASN A 144 8.98 25.51 30.18
#